data_AF-A0A9N9QM37-F1
#
_entry.id   AF-A0A9N9QM37-F1
#
_cell.length_a   1.000
_cell.length_b   1.000
_cell.length_c   1.000
_cell.angle_alpha   90.00
_cell.angle_beta   90.00
_cell.angle_gamma   90.00
#
_symmetry.space_group_name_H-M   'P 1'
#
loop_
_entity.id
_entity.type
_entity.pdbx_description
1 polymer ?
#
loop_
_entity_poly.entity_id
_entity_poly.type
_entity_poly.pdbx_seq_one_letter_code
_entity_poly.pdbx_strand_id
1 'polypeptide(L)'
;MMASAVPKRKSLMTPLVTTAGVLGIIQGLGWTLCSIVGILFYTEIIPTASTNGIGYSIYSFYLSKEILDKYSESIIGSSQFSYFLYIHLALSLCWLLISSVLLWASITGKGHNFYGKAIGGWTLITGLVSLLDLILVGLISYDYDQYKNKGNADTTEITAIGIVITLAARGFVLWIVNVVFAIILGKYCHKLYKKDVGNRNRPPIDAYATAPVPWLDPSLYNDSGSNDLRPYPEADPIRPYSYTPPARTAKIGKQAGQRSPPLNVAPPFIPDPDYSPPGSPKVKGVLRPKSNYADYNMY
;
A
#
# COMPACT_ATOMS: atom_id res chain seq x y z
N MET A 1 35.04 -12.63 19.47
CA MET A 1 34.50 -11.48 18.69
C MET A 1 32.98 -11.58 18.64
N MET A 2 32.27 -10.82 19.46
CA MET A 2 30.80 -10.72 19.40
C MET A 2 30.42 -9.83 18.22
N ALA A 3 29.69 -10.38 17.25
CA ALA A 3 29.07 -9.60 16.20
C ALA A 3 27.98 -8.73 16.84
N SER A 4 28.33 -7.47 17.10
CA SER A 4 27.39 -6.42 17.50
C SER A 4 26.20 -6.42 16.53
N ALA A 5 25.02 -6.77 17.05
CA ALA A 5 23.78 -6.72 16.29
C ALA A 5 23.46 -5.25 16.03
N VAL A 6 23.84 -4.76 14.84
CA VAL A 6 23.54 -3.39 14.42
C VAL A 6 22.02 -3.22 14.43
N PRO A 7 21.46 -2.33 15.26
CA PRO A 7 20.03 -2.13 15.33
C PRO A 7 19.53 -1.67 13.96
N LYS A 8 18.57 -2.41 13.37
CA LYS A 8 17.87 -1.98 12.16
C LYS A 8 17.25 -0.62 12.44
N ARG A 9 17.79 0.44 11.83
CA ARG A 9 17.16 1.77 11.84
C ARG A 9 15.71 1.60 11.38
N LYS A 10 14.76 1.79 12.29
CA LYS A 10 13.34 1.85 11.94
C LYS A 10 13.17 3.02 10.98
N SER A 11 12.70 2.74 9.77
CA SER A 11 12.43 3.78 8.78
C SER A 11 11.35 4.71 9.32
N LEU A 12 11.57 6.03 9.25
CA LEU A 12 10.58 7.05 9.63
C LEU A 12 9.30 6.98 8.78
N MET A 13 9.26 6.18 7.72
CA MET A 13 8.08 6.02 6.86
C MET A 13 6.97 5.20 7.50
N THR A 14 7.30 4.20 8.32
CA THR A 14 6.27 3.36 8.98
C THR A 14 5.34 4.18 9.88
N PRO A 15 5.83 5.04 10.81
CA PRO A 15 4.93 5.85 11.61
C PRO A 15 4.13 6.84 10.75
N LEU A 16 4.74 7.44 9.72
CA LEU A 16 4.05 8.38 8.83
C LEU A 16 2.86 7.72 8.11
N VAL A 17 3.04 6.52 7.57
CA VAL A 17 1.97 5.78 6.88
C VAL A 17 0.88 5.34 7.85
N THR A 18 1.25 4.91 9.06
CA THR A 18 0.28 4.57 10.10
C THR A 18 -0.54 5.80 10.50
N THR A 19 0.08 6.95 10.71
CA THR A 19 -0.62 8.21 11.00
C THR A 19 -1.56 8.61 9.86
N ALA A 20 -1.12 8.52 8.61
CA ALA A 20 -1.96 8.80 7.44
C ALA A 20 -3.17 7.86 7.36
N GLY A 21 -2.98 6.56 7.64
CA GLY A 21 -4.07 5.57 7.68
C GLY A 21 -5.09 5.87 8.79
N VAL A 22 -4.63 6.18 10.01
CA VAL A 22 -5.53 6.51 11.13
C VAL A 22 -6.30 7.80 10.86
N LEU A 23 -5.63 8.85 10.38
CA LEU A 23 -6.28 10.11 10.01
C LEU A 23 -7.31 9.90 8.90
N GLY A 24 -6.97 9.11 7.87
CA GLY A 24 -7.90 8.79 6.79
C GLY A 24 -9.13 8.01 7.25
N ILE A 25 -9.00 7.13 8.26
CA ILE A 25 -10.16 6.42 8.85
C ILE A 25 -11.08 7.39 9.59
N ILE A 26 -10.52 8.21 10.48
CA ILE A 26 -11.31 9.15 11.30
C ILE A 26 -12.03 10.15 10.38
N GLN A 27 -11.30 10.75 9.44
CA GLN A 27 -11.88 11.71 8.50
C GLN A 27 -12.86 11.03 7.55
N GLY A 28 -12.52 9.88 6.97
CA GLY A 28 -13.40 9.14 6.07
C GLY A 28 -14.73 8.76 6.73
N LEU A 29 -14.69 8.31 7.99
CA LEU A 29 -15.90 7.98 8.75
C LEU A 29 -16.74 9.24 9.06
N GLY A 30 -16.11 10.32 9.53
CA GLY A 30 -16.80 11.58 9.78
C GLY A 30 -17.52 12.10 8.54
N TRP A 31 -16.85 12.13 7.39
CA TRP A 31 -17.43 12.60 6.13
C TRP A 31 -18.49 11.68 5.56
N THR A 32 -18.35 10.37 5.75
CA THR A 32 -19.38 9.39 5.39
C THR A 32 -20.66 9.66 6.18
N LEU A 33 -20.56 9.84 7.50
CA LEU A 33 -21.70 10.14 8.36
C LEU A 33 -22.34 11.48 8.01
N CYS A 34 -21.54 12.55 7.83
CA CYS A 34 -22.04 13.85 7.42
C CYS A 34 -22.77 13.79 6.06
N SER A 35 -22.23 13.04 5.09
CA SER A 35 -22.86 12.88 3.77
C SER A 35 -24.18 12.13 3.86
N ILE A 36 -24.23 11.04 4.65
CA ILE A 36 -25.48 10.28 4.89
C ILE A 36 -26.53 11.19 5.54
N VAL A 37 -26.16 11.90 6.60
CA VAL A 37 -27.09 12.80 7.31
C VAL A 37 -27.61 13.90 6.37
N GLY A 38 -26.73 14.52 5.57
CA GLY A 38 -27.12 15.51 4.58
C GLY A 38 -28.09 14.95 3.53
N ILE A 39 -27.83 13.75 3.03
CA ILE A 39 -28.73 13.07 2.08
C ILE A 39 -30.09 12.77 2.72
N LEU A 40 -30.12 12.31 3.98
CA LEU A 40 -31.38 12.02 4.69
C LEU A 40 -32.23 13.29 4.92
N PHE A 41 -31.60 14.44 5.14
CA PHE A 41 -32.29 15.72 5.18
C PHE A 41 -32.80 16.14 3.79
N TYR A 42 -32.00 15.95 2.74
CA TYR A 42 -32.39 16.25 1.36
C TYR A 42 -33.55 15.39 0.86
N THR A 43 -33.63 14.12 1.29
CA THR A 43 -34.76 13.24 0.97
C THR A 43 -35.94 13.39 1.93
N GLU A 44 -35.89 14.38 2.84
CA GLU A 44 -36.95 14.69 3.81
C GLU A 44 -37.35 13.51 4.72
N ILE A 45 -36.46 12.52 4.88
CA ILE A 45 -36.68 11.37 5.78
C ILE A 45 -36.59 11.83 7.24
N ILE A 46 -35.70 12.79 7.51
CA ILE A 46 -35.57 13.41 8.83
C ILE A 46 -36.36 14.73 8.81
N PRO A 47 -37.48 14.84 9.54
CA PRO A 47 -38.23 16.07 9.61
C PRO A 47 -37.44 17.15 10.37
N THR A 48 -37.43 18.37 9.84
CA THR A 48 -36.83 19.52 10.52
C THR A 48 -37.75 20.02 11.65
N ALA A 49 -37.29 19.88 12.89
CA ALA A 49 -38.04 20.30 14.08
C ALA A 49 -37.85 21.79 14.44
N SER A 50 -36.86 22.49 13.88
CA SER A 50 -36.57 23.89 14.18
C SER A 50 -37.00 24.80 13.04
N THR A 51 -37.78 25.84 13.35
CA THR A 51 -38.20 26.88 12.39
C THR A 51 -37.26 28.07 12.33
N ASN A 52 -36.32 28.20 13.28
CA ASN A 52 -35.44 29.36 13.39
C ASN A 52 -33.97 28.97 13.67
N GLY A 53 -33.05 29.82 13.24
CA GLY A 53 -31.61 29.75 13.57
C GLY A 53 -30.72 29.18 12.45
N ILE A 54 -29.42 29.15 12.73
CA ILE A 54 -28.36 28.81 11.76
C ILE A 54 -28.58 27.43 11.11
N GLY A 55 -28.98 26.43 11.90
CA GLY A 55 -29.23 25.08 11.37
C GLY A 55 -30.39 25.04 10.37
N TYR A 56 -31.45 25.81 10.63
CA TYR A 56 -32.56 25.95 9.70
C TYR A 56 -32.12 26.68 8.42
N SER A 57 -31.28 27.72 8.53
CA SER A 57 -30.71 28.39 7.35
C SER A 57 -29.87 27.43 6.50
N ILE A 58 -28.99 26.61 7.11
CA ILE A 58 -28.21 25.61 6.35
C ILE A 58 -29.16 24.63 5.64
N TYR A 59 -30.20 24.17 6.34
CA TYR A 59 -31.20 23.30 5.76
C TYR A 59 -31.93 23.97 4.59
N SER A 60 -32.44 25.19 4.77
CA SER A 60 -33.23 25.89 3.75
C SER A 60 -32.41 26.19 2.49
N PHE A 61 -31.13 26.54 2.63
CA PHE A 61 -30.25 26.83 1.49
C PHE A 61 -29.81 25.59 0.73
N TYR A 62 -29.33 24.56 1.44
CA TYR A 62 -28.56 23.48 0.82
C TYR A 62 -29.27 22.12 0.85
N LEU A 63 -30.22 21.92 1.76
CA LEU A 63 -30.84 20.60 2.01
C LEU A 63 -32.35 20.57 1.73
N SER A 64 -33.04 21.71 1.59
CA SER A 64 -34.47 21.73 1.28
C SER A 64 -34.72 21.68 -0.22
N LYS A 65 -35.69 20.86 -0.63
CA LYS A 65 -36.13 20.74 -2.03
C LYS A 65 -37.17 21.81 -2.41
N GLU A 66 -37.95 22.29 -1.44
CA GLU A 66 -39.10 23.18 -1.69
C GLU A 66 -38.73 24.66 -1.89
N ILE A 67 -37.59 25.13 -1.37
CA ILE A 67 -37.24 26.57 -1.37
C ILE A 67 -36.40 26.94 -2.61
N LEU A 68 -36.84 26.47 -3.79
CA LEU A 68 -36.09 26.65 -5.04
C LEU A 68 -36.13 28.10 -5.58
N ASP A 69 -37.22 28.83 -5.29
CA ASP A 69 -37.49 30.12 -5.96
C ASP A 69 -36.81 31.33 -5.33
N LYS A 70 -36.37 31.25 -4.05
CA LYS A 70 -35.80 32.41 -3.34
C LYS A 70 -34.34 32.71 -3.76
N TYR A 71 -33.65 31.74 -4.36
CA TYR A 71 -32.20 31.81 -4.63
C TYR A 71 -31.82 31.37 -6.05
N SER A 72 -32.69 31.62 -7.04
CA SER A 72 -32.53 31.20 -8.44
C SER A 72 -31.24 31.68 -9.14
N GLU A 73 -30.54 32.66 -8.57
CA GLU A 73 -29.25 33.16 -9.09
C GLU A 73 -28.01 32.47 -8.49
N SER A 74 -28.16 31.55 -7.52
CA SER A 74 -27.05 30.79 -6.92
C SER A 74 -26.55 29.69 -7.86
N ILE A 75 -25.24 29.49 -7.96
CA ILE A 75 -24.64 28.42 -8.77
C ILE A 75 -24.86 27.06 -8.11
N ILE A 76 -24.65 26.96 -6.79
CA ILE A 76 -25.02 25.81 -6.00
C ILE A 76 -26.41 26.05 -5.41
N GLY A 77 -27.40 25.36 -5.96
CA GLY A 77 -28.68 25.11 -5.32
C GLY A 77 -28.67 23.79 -4.53
N SER A 78 -29.78 23.48 -3.88
CA SER A 78 -29.93 22.25 -3.07
C SER A 78 -29.74 20.97 -3.90
N SER A 79 -30.19 20.96 -5.16
CA SER A 79 -30.00 19.81 -6.06
C SER A 79 -28.53 19.58 -6.38
N GLN A 80 -27.78 20.62 -6.76
CA GLN A 80 -26.35 20.55 -7.05
C GLN A 80 -25.56 20.15 -5.80
N PHE A 81 -25.92 20.71 -4.65
CA PHE A 81 -25.33 20.34 -3.37
C PHE A 81 -25.54 18.85 -3.05
N SER A 82 -26.73 18.32 -3.32
CA SER A 82 -27.02 16.89 -3.14
C SER A 82 -26.12 15.99 -4.00
N TYR A 83 -25.80 16.38 -5.24
CA TYR A 83 -24.85 15.64 -6.08
C TYR A 83 -23.45 15.63 -5.46
N PHE A 84 -23.00 16.76 -4.91
CA PHE A 84 -21.75 16.80 -4.16
C PHE A 84 -21.78 15.86 -2.96
N LEU A 85 -22.88 15.77 -2.21
CA LEU A 85 -23.01 14.84 -1.08
C LEU A 85 -22.91 13.36 -1.53
N TYR A 86 -23.53 12.98 -2.65
CA TYR A 86 -23.43 11.61 -3.17
C TYR A 86 -22.00 11.27 -3.62
N ILE A 87 -21.33 12.19 -4.31
CA ILE A 87 -19.93 12.02 -4.72
C ILE A 87 -19.03 11.94 -3.48
N HIS A 88 -19.25 12.80 -2.49
CA HIS A 88 -18.52 12.78 -1.22
C HIS A 88 -18.73 11.48 -0.46
N LEU A 89 -19.96 10.95 -0.43
CA LEU A 89 -20.26 9.67 0.19
C LEU A 89 -19.45 8.54 -0.45
N ALA A 90 -19.48 8.44 -1.79
CA ALA A 90 -18.76 7.41 -2.52
C ALA A 90 -17.23 7.52 -2.31
N LEU A 91 -16.67 8.72 -2.45
CA LEU A 91 -15.24 8.94 -2.27
C LEU A 91 -14.79 8.73 -0.82
N SER A 92 -15.60 9.14 0.18
CA SER A 92 -15.29 8.95 1.60
C SER A 92 -15.32 7.49 2.00
N LEU A 93 -16.25 6.69 1.45
CA LEU A 93 -16.27 5.24 1.63
C LEU A 93 -15.05 4.57 0.99
N CYS A 94 -14.70 4.92 -0.26
CA CYS A 94 -13.48 4.43 -0.89
C CYS A 94 -12.23 4.81 -0.08
N TRP A 95 -12.18 6.04 0.43
CA TRP A 95 -11.06 6.53 1.22
C TRP A 95 -10.96 5.82 2.58
N LEU A 96 -12.08 5.57 3.25
CA LEU A 96 -12.16 4.79 4.49
C LEU A 96 -11.65 3.35 4.28
N LEU A 97 -12.09 2.69 3.21
CA LEU A 97 -11.66 1.33 2.87
C LEU A 97 -10.16 1.28 2.57
N ILE A 98 -9.66 2.19 1.73
CA ILE A 98 -8.23 2.25 1.38
C ILE A 98 -7.38 2.57 2.62
N SER A 99 -7.84 3.48 3.48
CA SER A 99 -7.14 3.81 4.73
C SER A 99 -7.11 2.63 5.71
N SER A 100 -8.19 1.84 5.77
CA SER A 100 -8.25 0.61 6.55
C SER A 100 -7.28 -0.46 6.03
N VAL A 101 -7.23 -0.65 4.72
CA VAL A 101 -6.27 -1.57 4.07
C VAL A 101 -4.83 -1.11 4.29
N LEU A 102 -4.57 0.19 4.20
CA LEU A 102 -3.24 0.77 4.43
C LEU A 102 -2.78 0.57 5.88
N LEU A 103 -3.66 0.81 6.85
CA LEU A 103 -3.37 0.60 8.27
C LEU A 103 -3.10 -0.89 8.56
N TRP A 104 -3.96 -1.78 8.04
CA TRP A 104 -3.76 -3.22 8.16
C TRP A 104 -2.45 -3.69 7.53
N ALA A 105 -2.09 -3.18 6.34
CA ALA A 105 -0.82 -3.49 5.69
C ALA A 105 0.38 -3.00 6.51
N SER A 106 0.27 -1.84 7.16
CA SER A 106 1.29 -1.30 8.05
C SER A 106 1.51 -2.18 9.29
N ILE A 107 0.43 -2.64 9.92
CA ILE A 107 0.49 -3.47 11.14
C ILE A 107 1.00 -4.88 10.85
N THR A 108 0.51 -5.49 9.77
CA THR A 108 0.84 -6.89 9.45
C THR A 108 2.23 -7.06 8.81
N GLY A 109 2.89 -5.97 8.41
CA GLY A 109 4.19 -6.03 7.76
C GLY A 109 4.17 -6.80 6.43
N LYS A 110 3.00 -6.87 5.77
CA LYS A 110 2.84 -7.61 4.50
C LYS A 110 3.73 -7.03 3.40
N GLY A 111 4.05 -7.91 2.44
CA GLY A 111 5.10 -7.72 1.44
C GLY A 111 5.13 -6.35 0.76
N HIS A 112 6.36 -5.87 0.53
CA HIS A 112 6.70 -4.55 -0.03
C HIS A 112 5.86 -4.14 -1.25
N ASN A 113 5.52 -5.09 -2.13
CA ASN A 113 4.76 -4.83 -3.35
C ASN A 113 3.29 -4.45 -3.08
N PHE A 114 2.64 -5.07 -2.10
CA PHE A 114 1.26 -4.73 -1.73
C PHE A 114 1.21 -3.37 -1.04
N TYR A 115 2.18 -3.13 -0.15
CA TYR A 115 2.32 -1.88 0.58
C TYR A 115 2.47 -0.66 -0.35
N GLY A 116 3.31 -0.77 -1.39
CA GLY A 116 3.48 0.29 -2.39
C GLY A 116 2.18 0.61 -3.14
N LYS A 117 1.40 -0.41 -3.55
CA LYS A 117 0.11 -0.21 -4.22
C LYS A 117 -0.93 0.45 -3.31
N ALA A 118 -0.99 0.04 -2.03
CA ALA A 118 -1.90 0.64 -1.06
C ALA A 118 -1.59 2.13 -0.82
N ILE A 119 -0.31 2.50 -0.70
CA ILE A 119 0.10 3.92 -0.59
C ILE A 119 -0.28 4.71 -1.84
N GLY A 120 -0.06 4.13 -3.03
CA GLY A 120 -0.43 4.77 -4.30
C GLY A 120 -1.94 5.02 -4.39
N GLY A 121 -2.75 4.01 -4.06
CA GLY A 121 -4.22 4.14 -4.02
C GLY A 121 -4.68 5.18 -3.00
N TRP A 122 -4.09 5.19 -1.79
CA TRP A 122 -4.40 6.17 -0.76
C TRP A 122 -4.07 7.61 -1.21
N THR A 123 -2.90 7.79 -1.82
CA THR A 123 -2.47 9.10 -2.33
C THR A 123 -3.41 9.62 -3.41
N LEU A 124 -3.83 8.74 -4.34
CA LEU A 124 -4.73 9.09 -5.42
C LEU A 124 -6.12 9.48 -4.90
N ILE A 125 -6.71 8.69 -4.00
CA ILE A 125 -8.04 8.99 -3.46
C ILE A 125 -8.03 10.26 -2.62
N THR A 126 -6.99 10.47 -1.79
CA THR A 126 -6.85 11.70 -1.00
C THR A 126 -6.67 12.92 -1.91
N GLY A 127 -5.90 12.80 -2.99
CA GLY A 127 -5.77 13.88 -3.98
C GLY A 127 -7.08 14.23 -4.67
N LEU A 128 -7.87 13.23 -5.09
CA LEU A 128 -9.19 13.45 -5.68
C LEU A 128 -10.16 14.12 -4.70
N VAL A 129 -10.16 13.65 -3.46
CA VAL A 129 -10.97 14.21 -2.38
C VAL A 129 -10.60 15.67 -2.10
N SER A 130 -9.30 15.98 -1.95
CA SER A 130 -8.83 17.34 -1.71
C SER A 130 -9.12 18.28 -2.89
N LEU A 131 -9.11 17.78 -4.13
CA LEU A 131 -9.51 18.54 -5.31
C LEU A 131 -11.01 18.84 -5.29
N LEU A 132 -11.84 17.86 -4.93
CA LEU A 132 -13.28 18.04 -4.82
C LEU A 132 -13.64 19.06 -3.73
N ASP A 133 -12.97 19.00 -2.58
CA ASP A 133 -13.13 19.98 -1.49
C ASP A 133 -12.81 21.41 -1.99
N LEU A 134 -11.72 21.58 -2.76
CA LEU A 134 -11.32 22.87 -3.32
C LEU A 134 -12.39 23.41 -4.29
N ILE A 135 -12.94 22.56 -5.14
CA ILE A 135 -14.02 22.92 -6.08
C ILE A 135 -15.26 23.35 -5.30
N LEU A 136 -15.66 22.57 -4.29
CA LEU A 136 -16.84 22.86 -3.48
C LEU A 136 -16.68 24.18 -2.70
N VAL A 137 -15.52 24.40 -2.08
CA VAL A 137 -15.21 25.66 -1.38
C VAL A 137 -15.24 26.83 -2.36
N GLY A 138 -14.66 26.69 -3.56
CA GLY A 138 -14.65 27.75 -4.58
C GLY A 138 -16.06 28.14 -5.03
N LEU A 139 -16.92 27.14 -5.29
CA LEU A 139 -18.31 27.38 -5.71
C LEU A 139 -19.13 28.03 -4.60
N ILE A 140 -19.07 27.53 -3.36
CA ILE A 140 -19.81 28.11 -2.24
C ILE A 140 -19.28 29.52 -1.90
N SER A 141 -17.96 29.75 -2.03
CA SER A 141 -17.37 31.09 -1.80
C SER A 141 -17.82 32.10 -2.85
N TYR A 142 -18.04 31.66 -4.10
CA TYR A 142 -18.62 32.52 -5.13
C TYR A 142 -20.07 32.89 -4.79
N ASP A 143 -20.89 31.91 -4.42
CA ASP A 143 -22.29 32.14 -4.03
C ASP A 143 -22.38 33.04 -2.77
N TYR A 144 -21.44 32.89 -1.83
CA TYR A 144 -21.31 33.76 -0.67
C TYR A 144 -21.08 35.22 -1.05
N ASP A 145 -20.18 35.49 -1.99
CA ASP A 145 -19.87 36.86 -2.43
C ASP A 145 -21.09 37.49 -3.13
N GLN A 146 -21.75 36.73 -4.02
CA GLN A 146 -22.97 37.17 -4.69
C GLN A 146 -24.09 37.49 -3.69
N TYR A 147 -24.28 36.63 -2.69
CA TYR A 147 -25.30 36.82 -1.66
C TYR A 147 -25.01 38.04 -0.78
N LYS A 148 -23.76 38.22 -0.36
CA LYS A 148 -23.34 39.36 0.46
C LYS A 148 -23.52 40.70 -0.27
N ASN A 149 -23.24 40.76 -1.57
CA ASN A 149 -23.29 41.98 -2.35
C ASN A 149 -24.73 42.47 -2.67
N LYS A 150 -25.76 41.65 -2.43
CA LYS A 150 -27.17 42.02 -2.63
C LYS A 150 -27.78 42.93 -1.55
N GLY A 151 -27.01 43.32 -0.52
CA GLY A 151 -27.38 44.38 0.43
C GLY A 151 -28.45 44.05 1.48
N ASN A 152 -29.19 42.93 1.34
CA ASN A 152 -30.23 42.47 2.27
C ASN A 152 -29.88 41.15 2.98
N ALA A 153 -28.59 40.82 3.09
CA ALA A 153 -28.15 39.55 3.62
C ALA A 153 -28.28 39.51 5.16
N ASP A 154 -29.15 38.63 5.67
CA ASP A 154 -29.28 38.38 7.11
C ASP A 154 -27.96 37.79 7.66
N THR A 155 -27.45 38.33 8.77
CA THR A 155 -26.26 37.85 9.47
C THR A 155 -26.32 36.35 9.73
N THR A 156 -27.52 35.81 10.01
CA THR A 156 -27.74 34.37 10.24
C THR A 156 -27.46 33.55 8.98
N GLU A 157 -27.94 34.01 7.82
CA GLU A 157 -27.77 33.37 6.51
C GLU A 157 -26.30 33.44 6.06
N ILE A 158 -25.64 34.59 6.23
CA ILE A 158 -24.20 34.76 5.96
C ILE A 158 -23.37 33.80 6.81
N THR A 159 -23.69 33.69 8.11
CA THR A 159 -22.97 32.82 9.04
C THR A 159 -23.19 31.34 8.70
N ALA A 160 -24.40 30.96 8.30
CA ALA A 160 -24.71 29.61 7.83
C ALA A 160 -23.87 29.22 6.61
N ILE A 161 -23.79 30.08 5.59
CA ILE A 161 -22.95 29.85 4.40
C ILE A 161 -21.49 29.73 4.81
N GLY A 162 -20.99 30.61 5.68
CA GLY A 162 -19.62 30.55 6.21
C GLY A 162 -19.31 29.24 6.91
N ILE A 163 -20.24 28.72 7.72
CA ILE A 163 -20.11 27.40 8.36
C ILE A 163 -20.01 26.30 7.30
N VAL A 164 -20.87 26.31 6.28
CA VAL A 164 -20.79 25.32 5.19
C VAL A 164 -19.47 25.41 4.43
N ILE A 165 -18.92 26.62 4.19
CA ILE A 165 -17.58 26.79 3.60
C ILE A 165 -16.50 26.14 4.46
N THR A 166 -16.50 26.40 5.77
CA THR A 166 -15.50 25.81 6.67
C THR A 166 -15.63 24.29 6.78
N LEU A 167 -16.85 23.78 6.71
CA LEU A 167 -17.17 22.37 6.70
C LEU A 167 -16.71 21.74 5.37
N ALA A 168 -17.04 22.33 4.23
CA ALA A 168 -16.57 21.92 2.90
C ALA A 168 -15.03 21.90 2.79
N ALA A 169 -14.35 22.87 3.41
CA ALA A 169 -12.88 22.90 3.51
C ALA A 169 -12.31 21.86 4.49
N ARG A 170 -13.15 21.03 5.10
CA ARG A 170 -12.84 20.04 6.15
C ARG A 170 -12.08 20.60 7.34
N GLY A 171 -12.19 21.91 7.55
CA GLY A 171 -11.19 22.70 8.26
C GLY A 171 -9.89 22.79 7.45
N PHE A 172 -9.53 24.01 7.02
CA PHE A 172 -8.36 24.30 6.18
C PHE A 172 -7.07 23.58 6.63
N VAL A 173 -6.86 23.45 7.93
CA VAL A 173 -5.70 22.76 8.50
C VAL A 173 -5.66 21.29 8.10
N LEU A 174 -6.78 20.56 8.19
CA LEU A 174 -6.85 19.14 7.83
C LEU A 174 -6.68 18.95 6.32
N TRP A 175 -7.22 19.85 5.51
CA TRP A 175 -7.00 19.85 4.06
C TRP A 175 -5.51 20.00 3.71
N ILE A 176 -4.82 20.99 4.30
CA ILE A 176 -3.37 21.20 4.09
C ILE A 176 -2.59 19.95 4.51
N VAL A 177 -2.91 19.38 5.68
CA VAL A 177 -2.26 18.17 6.19
C VAL A 177 -2.43 16.99 5.21
N ASN A 178 -3.64 16.79 4.67
CA ASN A 178 -3.90 15.73 3.69
C ASN A 178 -3.11 15.93 2.39
N VAL A 179 -3.05 17.16 1.86
CA VAL A 179 -2.26 17.49 0.67
C VAL A 179 -0.78 17.24 0.90
N VAL A 180 -0.23 17.66 2.04
CA VAL A 180 1.17 17.44 2.38
C VAL A 180 1.48 15.95 2.52
N PHE A 181 0.63 15.18 3.21
CA PHE A 181 0.80 13.73 3.29
C PHE A 181 0.73 13.05 1.93
N ALA A 182 -0.23 13.44 1.07
CA ALA A 182 -0.36 12.91 -0.28
C ALA A 182 0.91 13.17 -1.11
N ILE A 183 1.50 14.36 -1.03
CA ILE A 183 2.75 14.67 -1.76
C ILE A 183 3.93 13.84 -1.23
N ILE A 184 4.09 13.74 0.09
CA ILE A 184 5.20 12.99 0.70
C ILE A 184 5.09 11.49 0.37
N LEU A 185 3.90 10.91 0.58
CA LEU A 185 3.63 9.50 0.31
C LEU A 185 3.66 9.19 -1.19
N GLY A 186 3.19 10.10 -2.03
CA GLY A 186 3.27 9.99 -3.49
C GLY A 186 4.72 9.94 -3.98
N LYS A 187 5.59 10.83 -3.48
CA LYS A 187 7.04 10.79 -3.77
C LYS A 187 7.68 9.48 -3.32
N TYR A 188 7.29 8.98 -2.16
CA TYR A 188 7.77 7.69 -1.66
C TYR A 188 7.30 6.52 -2.55
N CYS A 189 6.02 6.49 -2.89
CA CYS A 189 5.44 5.50 -3.79
C CYS A 189 6.14 5.50 -5.16
N HIS A 190 6.43 6.68 -5.73
CA HIS A 190 7.16 6.80 -6.98
C HIS A 190 8.59 6.22 -6.89
N LYS A 191 9.30 6.44 -5.78
CA LYS A 191 10.61 5.83 -5.54
C LYS A 191 10.54 4.31 -5.46
N LEU A 192 9.52 3.76 -4.80
CA LEU A 192 9.30 2.32 -4.74
C LEU A 192 9.04 1.74 -6.14
N TYR A 193 8.16 2.39 -6.90
CA TYR A 193 7.84 1.98 -8.26
C TYR A 193 9.07 1.97 -9.18
N LYS A 194 9.88 3.04 -9.16
CA LYS A 194 11.11 3.13 -9.96
C LYS A 194 12.10 2.01 -9.62
N LYS A 195 12.22 1.66 -8.34
CA LYS A 195 13.08 0.56 -7.88
C LYS A 195 12.57 -0.80 -8.38
N ASP A 196 11.26 -1.03 -8.34
CA ASP A 196 10.66 -2.29 -8.78
C ASP A 196 10.79 -2.47 -10.30
N VAL A 197 10.55 -1.41 -11.08
CA VAL A 197 10.78 -1.43 -12.54
C VAL A 197 12.26 -1.68 -12.85
N GLY A 198 13.17 -1.01 -12.14
CA GLY A 198 14.61 -1.20 -12.30
C GLY A 198 15.06 -2.64 -11.98
N ASN A 199 14.41 -3.31 -11.03
CA ASN A 199 14.70 -4.72 -10.72
C ASN A 199 14.11 -5.69 -11.75
N ARG A 200 12.92 -5.41 -12.31
CA ARG A 200 12.30 -6.23 -13.36
C ARG A 200 13.06 -6.17 -14.68
N ASN A 201 13.68 -5.03 -14.99
CA ASN A 201 14.44 -4.83 -16.21
C ASN A 201 15.89 -5.34 -16.12
N ARG A 202 16.32 -5.87 -14.98
CA ARG A 202 17.61 -6.58 -14.92
C ARG A 202 17.42 -7.90 -15.66
N PRO A 203 18.30 -8.24 -16.63
CA PRO A 203 18.26 -9.56 -17.22
C PRO A 203 18.30 -10.59 -16.08
N PRO A 204 17.51 -11.68 -16.16
CA PRO A 204 17.65 -12.76 -15.19
C PRO A 204 19.13 -13.09 -15.13
N ILE A 205 19.70 -13.04 -13.92
CA ILE A 205 21.09 -13.45 -13.72
C ILE A 205 21.09 -14.94 -14.02
N ASP A 206 21.44 -15.27 -15.26
CA ASP A 206 21.65 -16.64 -15.65
C ASP A 206 22.95 -17.06 -14.96
N ALA A 207 22.80 -17.78 -13.85
CA ALA A 207 23.92 -18.29 -13.07
C ALA A 207 24.87 -19.14 -13.92
N TYR A 208 24.39 -19.65 -15.06
CA TYR A 208 25.15 -20.46 -16.00
C TYR A 208 25.79 -19.66 -17.14
N ALA A 209 25.46 -18.38 -17.32
CA ALA A 209 26.07 -17.55 -18.37
C ALA A 209 27.50 -17.09 -18.01
N THR A 210 27.85 -17.02 -16.72
CA THR A 210 29.15 -16.49 -16.26
C THR A 210 30.02 -17.49 -15.49
N ALA A 211 29.50 -18.66 -15.13
CA ALA A 211 30.27 -19.68 -14.43
C ALA A 211 30.28 -20.98 -15.24
N PRO A 212 31.44 -21.63 -15.42
CA PRO A 212 31.48 -22.98 -15.98
C PRO A 212 30.60 -23.88 -15.11
N VAL A 213 29.75 -24.64 -15.78
CA VAL A 213 28.77 -25.53 -15.15
C VAL A 213 29.54 -26.52 -14.25
N PRO A 214 29.21 -26.68 -12.96
CA PRO A 214 30.05 -27.43 -12.02
C PRO A 214 30.34 -28.88 -12.42
N TRP A 215 29.47 -29.50 -13.23
CA TRP A 215 29.63 -30.86 -13.74
C TRP A 215 30.44 -30.97 -15.03
N LEU A 216 30.80 -29.83 -15.64
CA LEU A 216 31.63 -29.74 -16.83
C LEU A 216 33.10 -29.45 -16.50
N ASP A 217 33.46 -29.35 -15.22
CA ASP A 217 34.86 -29.28 -14.81
C ASP A 217 35.51 -30.67 -14.96
N PRO A 218 36.36 -30.89 -15.97
CA PRO A 218 36.99 -32.18 -16.20
C PRO A 218 37.95 -32.56 -15.06
N SER A 219 38.36 -31.58 -14.24
CA SER A 219 39.25 -31.83 -13.10
C SER A 219 38.58 -32.63 -11.98
N LEU A 220 37.25 -32.66 -11.92
CA LEU A 220 36.49 -33.48 -10.95
C LEU A 220 36.32 -34.95 -11.38
N TYR A 221 36.55 -35.28 -12.66
CA TYR A 221 36.46 -36.64 -13.19
C TYR A 221 37.82 -37.32 -13.43
N ASN A 222 38.92 -36.56 -13.37
CA ASN A 222 40.27 -37.09 -13.50
C ASN A 222 40.83 -37.76 -12.24
N ASP A 223 40.03 -37.95 -11.18
CA ASP A 223 40.42 -38.79 -10.04
C ASP A 223 39.99 -40.26 -10.22
N SER A 224 40.00 -40.72 -11.48
CA SER A 224 39.82 -42.13 -11.84
C SER A 224 41.19 -42.78 -12.07
N GLY A 225 41.79 -43.24 -10.98
CA GLY A 225 42.61 -44.44 -10.98
C GLY A 225 44.07 -44.28 -11.42
N SER A 226 44.90 -43.77 -10.52
CA SER A 226 46.24 -44.34 -10.37
C SER A 226 46.40 -44.81 -8.93
N ASN A 227 46.25 -46.13 -8.73
CA ASN A 227 46.71 -46.86 -7.56
C ASN A 227 48.25 -46.81 -7.50
N ASP A 228 48.81 -45.62 -7.26
CA ASP A 228 50.22 -45.46 -6.93
C ASP A 228 50.34 -45.58 -5.41
N LEU A 229 50.52 -46.82 -4.94
CA LEU A 229 51.11 -47.14 -3.63
C LEU A 229 52.52 -46.54 -3.59
N ARG A 230 52.63 -45.24 -3.32
CA ARG A 230 53.92 -44.63 -2.98
C ARG A 230 54.16 -44.77 -1.48
N PRO A 231 55.32 -45.30 -1.07
CA PRO A 231 55.70 -45.30 0.33
C PRO A 231 55.80 -43.86 0.83
N TYR A 232 55.41 -43.65 2.08
CA TYR A 232 55.53 -42.38 2.79
C TYR A 232 56.92 -41.77 2.55
N PRO A 233 57.03 -40.55 2.00
CA PRO A 233 58.30 -39.86 1.97
C PRO A 233 58.69 -39.51 3.41
N GLU A 234 59.90 -39.92 3.74
CA GLU A 234 60.63 -39.61 4.95
C GLU A 234 60.63 -38.09 5.20
N ALA A 235 60.47 -37.70 6.46
CA ALA A 235 60.29 -36.32 6.85
C ALA A 235 61.54 -35.48 6.55
N ASP A 236 61.48 -34.69 5.47
CA ASP A 236 62.50 -33.69 5.18
C ASP A 236 62.46 -32.55 6.23
N PRO A 237 63.64 -32.03 6.64
CA PRO A 237 63.72 -30.95 7.61
C PRO A 237 63.15 -29.65 7.06
N ILE A 238 62.39 -28.99 7.92
CA ILE A 238 61.67 -27.72 7.76
C ILE A 238 62.53 -26.68 7.01
N ARG A 239 62.17 -26.39 5.75
CA ARG A 239 62.61 -25.16 5.08
C ARG A 239 61.62 -24.02 5.38
N PRO A 240 62.10 -22.79 5.63
CA PRO A 240 61.23 -21.64 5.83
C PRO A 240 60.53 -21.29 4.52
N TYR A 241 59.21 -21.46 4.48
CA TYR A 241 58.36 -21.03 3.36
C TYR A 241 58.34 -19.50 3.29
N SER A 242 58.90 -18.93 2.22
CA SER A 242 58.59 -17.56 1.79
C SER A 242 57.20 -17.57 1.17
N TYR A 243 56.20 -17.12 1.93
CA TYR A 243 54.83 -17.00 1.48
C TYR A 243 54.69 -15.80 0.54
N THR A 244 54.69 -16.05 -0.77
CA THR A 244 54.26 -15.07 -1.76
C THR A 244 52.74 -15.17 -1.90
N PRO A 245 51.95 -14.17 -1.48
CA PRO A 245 50.50 -14.27 -1.56
C PRO A 245 50.05 -14.30 -3.04
N PRO A 246 49.14 -15.20 -3.43
CA PRO A 246 48.62 -15.23 -4.78
C PRO A 246 47.83 -13.94 -5.08
N ALA A 247 47.91 -13.50 -6.33
CA ALA A 247 47.20 -12.34 -6.84
C ALA A 247 45.71 -12.43 -6.53
N ARG A 248 45.17 -11.36 -5.92
CA ARG A 248 43.76 -11.24 -5.54
C ARG A 248 42.87 -11.39 -6.78
N THR A 249 42.29 -12.56 -6.96
CA THR A 249 41.10 -12.72 -7.82
C THR A 249 39.94 -11.94 -7.21
N ALA A 250 39.21 -11.23 -8.07
CA ALA A 250 38.10 -10.38 -7.68
C ALA A 250 37.05 -11.20 -6.92
N LYS A 251 36.75 -10.79 -5.68
CA LYS A 251 35.68 -11.35 -4.85
C LYS A 251 34.34 -11.15 -5.56
N ILE A 252 33.86 -12.20 -6.22
CA ILE A 252 32.45 -12.38 -6.54
C ILE A 252 31.66 -12.38 -5.23
N GLY A 253 30.53 -11.68 -5.24
CA GLY A 253 29.80 -11.19 -4.08
C GLY A 253 29.56 -12.25 -3.00
N LYS A 254 30.00 -11.90 -1.78
CA LYS A 254 29.57 -12.53 -0.53
C LYS A 254 28.04 -12.68 -0.53
N GLN A 255 27.56 -13.91 -0.67
CA GLN A 255 26.21 -14.25 -0.21
C GLN A 255 26.13 -13.92 1.28
N ALA A 256 25.28 -12.95 1.59
CA ALA A 256 24.91 -12.65 2.95
C ALA A 256 24.12 -13.86 3.52
N GLY A 257 24.71 -14.55 4.49
CA GLY A 257 23.93 -15.25 5.50
C GLY A 257 23.85 -16.77 5.40
N GLN A 258 24.98 -17.48 5.36
CA GLN A 258 25.05 -18.76 6.05
C GLN A 258 25.69 -18.52 7.42
N ARG A 259 24.86 -18.60 8.46
CA ARG A 259 25.32 -18.66 9.85
C ARG A 259 25.89 -20.05 10.06
N SER A 260 27.16 -20.14 10.40
CA SER A 260 27.70 -21.34 11.03
C SER A 260 26.95 -21.59 12.35
N PRO A 261 26.53 -22.83 12.64
CA PRO A 261 25.87 -23.16 13.90
C PRO A 261 26.83 -22.93 15.08
N PRO A 262 26.30 -22.57 16.27
CA PRO A 262 27.10 -22.39 17.47
C PRO A 262 27.88 -23.66 17.81
N LEU A 263 29.19 -23.52 18.05
CA LEU A 263 30.18 -24.59 18.19
C LEU A 263 29.99 -25.49 19.45
N ASN A 264 28.89 -25.38 20.18
CA ASN A 264 28.74 -26.05 21.48
C ASN A 264 27.30 -26.45 21.81
N VAL A 265 26.53 -26.87 20.80
CA VAL A 265 25.23 -27.51 21.00
C VAL A 265 25.43 -28.99 20.75
N ALA A 266 25.14 -29.83 21.77
CA ALA A 266 25.13 -31.28 21.59
C ALA A 266 24.27 -31.62 20.38
N PRO A 267 24.74 -32.46 19.44
CA PRO A 267 23.99 -32.78 18.23
C PRO A 267 22.60 -33.26 18.65
N PRO A 268 21.52 -32.77 18.02
CA PRO A 268 20.19 -33.25 18.32
C PRO A 268 20.18 -34.76 18.13
N PHE A 269 19.65 -35.49 19.12
CA PHE A 269 19.45 -36.92 19.00
C PHE A 269 18.52 -37.17 17.81
N ILE A 270 19.08 -37.69 16.73
CA ILE A 270 18.33 -38.12 15.56
C ILE A 270 17.91 -39.57 15.85
N PRO A 271 16.62 -39.85 16.07
CA PRO A 271 16.16 -41.22 16.18
C PRO A 271 16.46 -41.95 14.86
N ASP A 272 16.83 -43.22 14.96
CA ASP A 272 17.10 -44.04 13.78
C ASP A 272 15.91 -43.96 12.80
N PRO A 273 16.17 -43.77 11.49
CA PRO A 273 15.10 -43.69 10.51
C PRO A 273 14.25 -44.96 10.58
N ASP A 274 12.96 -44.76 10.83
CA ASP A 274 11.98 -45.84 10.76
C ASP A 274 11.86 -46.26 9.29
N TYR A 275 12.59 -47.32 8.94
CA TYR A 275 12.53 -47.97 7.62
C TYR A 275 11.26 -48.78 7.42
N SER A 276 10.24 -48.64 8.28
CA SER A 276 8.92 -49.20 8.02
C SER A 276 8.39 -48.65 6.69
N PRO A 277 8.27 -49.50 5.64
CA PRO A 277 7.82 -49.04 4.34
C PRO A 277 6.42 -48.42 4.48
N PRO A 278 6.17 -47.22 3.92
CA PRO A 278 4.87 -46.58 4.02
C PRO A 278 3.81 -47.53 3.49
N GLY A 279 2.80 -47.82 4.31
CA GLY A 279 1.67 -48.66 3.93
C GLY A 279 1.13 -48.18 2.58
N SER A 280 1.13 -49.09 1.61
CA SER A 280 0.84 -48.79 0.20
C SER A 280 -0.39 -47.88 0.07
N PRO A 281 -0.31 -46.76 -0.66
CA PRO A 281 -1.42 -45.84 -0.78
C PRO A 281 -2.62 -46.57 -1.41
N LYS A 282 -3.75 -46.61 -0.68
CA LYS A 282 -5.02 -47.07 -1.22
C LYS A 282 -5.39 -46.14 -2.37
N VAL A 283 -5.25 -46.63 -3.60
CA VAL A 283 -5.56 -45.90 -4.82
C VAL A 283 -7.06 -45.60 -4.82
N LYS A 284 -7.44 -44.36 -4.43
CA LYS A 284 -8.78 -43.85 -4.68
C LYS A 284 -8.91 -43.66 -6.19
N GLY A 285 -9.82 -44.43 -6.80
CA GLY A 285 -10.06 -44.44 -8.23
C GLY A 285 -10.18 -43.03 -8.81
N VAL A 286 -9.26 -42.69 -9.69
CA VAL A 286 -9.25 -41.43 -10.43
C VAL A 286 -10.41 -41.45 -11.40
N LEU A 287 -11.34 -40.50 -11.21
CA LEU A 287 -12.43 -40.21 -12.12
C LEU A 287 -11.87 -39.91 -13.52
N ARG A 288 -12.35 -40.67 -14.51
CA ARG A 288 -12.02 -40.46 -15.92
C ARG A 288 -12.51 -39.07 -16.36
N PRO A 289 -11.69 -38.27 -17.07
CA PRO A 289 -12.16 -37.05 -17.69
C PRO A 289 -13.11 -37.37 -18.86
N LYS A 290 -14.31 -36.77 -18.86
CA LYS A 290 -15.19 -36.70 -20.04
C LYS A 290 -14.57 -35.71 -21.03
N SER A 291 -13.99 -36.21 -22.11
CA SER A 291 -13.65 -35.38 -23.28
C SER A 291 -14.93 -35.09 -24.08
N ASN A 292 -15.41 -33.86 -24.01
CA ASN A 292 -16.32 -33.32 -25.03
C ASN A 292 -15.45 -32.73 -26.14
N TYR A 293 -15.19 -33.50 -27.19
CA TYR A 293 -14.78 -32.93 -28.47
C TYR A 293 -16.04 -32.40 -29.15
N ALA A 294 -16.09 -31.08 -29.33
CA ALA A 294 -17.06 -30.43 -30.19
C ALA A 294 -16.56 -30.53 -31.63
N ASP A 295 -17.25 -31.32 -32.45
CA ASP A 295 -17.10 -31.33 -33.90
C ASP A 295 -17.57 -29.98 -34.46
N TYR A 296 -16.66 -29.22 -35.07
CA TYR A 296 -17.00 -28.18 -36.02
C TYR A 296 -16.64 -28.69 -37.42
N ASN A 297 -17.62 -29.32 -38.07
CA ASN A 297 -17.66 -29.42 -39.53
C ASN A 297 -18.21 -28.09 -40.07
N MET A 298 -17.43 -27.40 -40.88
CA MET A 298 -17.96 -26.42 -41.84
C MET A 298 -17.60 -26.90 -43.25
N TYR A 299 -18.66 -27.16 -44.01
CA TYR A 299 -18.71 -26.96 -45.46
C TYR A 299 -18.90 -25.48 -45.75
#